data_AF-A0AAD6T672-F1
#
_entry.id   AF-A0AAD6T672-F1
#
_cell.length_a   1.000
_cell.length_b   1.000
_cell.length_c   1.000
_cell.angle_alpha   90.00
_cell.angle_beta   90.00
_cell.angle_gamma   90.00
#
_symmetry.space_group_name_H-M   'P 1'
#
loop_
_entity.id
_entity.type
_entity.pdbx_description
1 polymer ?
#
loop_
_entity_poly.entity_id
_entity_poly.type
_entity_poly.pdbx_seq_one_letter_code
_entity_poly.pdbx_strand_id
1 'polypeptide(L)'
;MTHYSFLQSQAYQTYLIGQEGLTSLGRGVEQSVWRHILESIAKENQFWRPSAVEADHATFILSPVSTPARAAQFYVHGQLIAIHMYYYGHGLSIGLWPVLALALGRQSMLLGVDFLQLISPNVAAELRSWFALRPEDPIPTSLAHPVCTLIMETLDIQPSLIPSVRTLDQHDNLTIKLMSRKVLGYDSDTLWTSPDFVSASSGFDMQLSQDYSFCHAFRTAHPLKAACLIAGMYHRQVQNLPVDVLPHLRFTALGYPNAPLVLTNLTLLFEMRLKRYLAGRGHPQWFRDHGLLLLLTALESSLLPIKDDWAIRFTVSSSLDGVQSSEAPPLGFHMCSGGVDVRVNRKLMALMMESPYREEDTDFDVWAHTQLYNADSTYNMI
;
A
#
# COMPACT_ATOMS: atom_id res chain seq x y z
N MET A 1 2.65 -30.79 10.97
CA MET A 1 4.08 -30.43 11.15
C MET A 1 4.66 -29.53 10.05
N THR A 2 3.91 -29.16 9.00
CA THR A 2 4.42 -28.37 7.86
C THR A 2 4.19 -26.86 7.93
N HIS A 3 3.20 -26.38 8.69
CA HIS A 3 2.92 -24.94 8.84
C HIS A 3 3.97 -24.21 9.70
N TYR A 4 4.48 -24.89 10.73
CA TYR A 4 5.47 -24.33 11.65
C TYR A 4 6.81 -24.12 10.96
N SER A 5 7.21 -25.02 10.05
CA SER A 5 8.51 -24.94 9.38
C SER A 5 8.64 -23.76 8.41
N PHE A 6 7.56 -23.34 7.74
CA PHE A 6 7.59 -22.19 6.82
C PHE A 6 7.68 -20.86 7.58
N LEU A 7 6.82 -20.66 8.58
CA LEU A 7 6.89 -19.47 9.44
C LEU A 7 8.22 -19.42 10.18
N GLN A 8 8.72 -20.57 10.63
CA GLN A 8 10.02 -20.68 11.29
C GLN A 8 11.18 -20.42 10.32
N SER A 9 11.12 -20.83 9.04
CA SER A 9 12.16 -20.50 8.07
C SER A 9 12.17 -19.02 7.70
N GLN A 10 11.00 -18.38 7.56
CA GLN A 10 10.89 -16.95 7.30
C GLN A 10 11.35 -16.11 8.51
N ALA A 11 10.92 -16.52 9.72
CA ALA A 11 11.40 -15.93 10.97
C ALA A 11 12.91 -16.16 11.16
N TYR A 12 13.45 -17.30 10.72
CA TYR A 12 14.89 -17.59 10.79
C TYR A 12 15.70 -16.78 9.79
N GLN A 13 15.21 -16.58 8.55
CA GLN A 13 15.87 -15.65 7.61
C GLN A 13 15.85 -14.21 8.12
N THR A 14 14.74 -13.80 8.73
CA THR A 14 14.63 -12.51 9.43
C THR A 14 15.62 -12.41 10.60
N TYR A 15 15.75 -13.47 11.40
CA TYR A 15 16.71 -13.54 12.50
C TYR A 15 18.17 -13.48 12.02
N LEU A 16 18.49 -14.10 10.88
CA LEU A 16 19.82 -14.03 10.28
C LEU A 16 20.17 -12.63 9.80
N ILE A 17 19.21 -11.85 9.29
CA ILE A 17 19.40 -10.42 9.00
C ILE A 17 19.77 -9.64 10.28
N GLY A 18 19.25 -10.05 11.44
CA GLY A 18 19.63 -9.48 12.74
C GLY A 18 20.97 -9.97 13.33
N GLN A 19 21.53 -11.10 12.84
CA GLN A 19 22.76 -11.69 13.39
C GLN A 19 24.05 -11.06 12.84
N GLU A 20 24.02 -10.28 11.76
CA GLU A 20 25.18 -9.53 11.26
C GLU A 20 25.54 -8.28 12.08
N GLY A 21 25.00 -8.15 13.31
CA GLY A 21 25.58 -7.28 14.35
C GLY A 21 24.72 -6.14 14.85
N LEU A 22 23.46 -5.99 14.43
CA LEU A 22 22.58 -4.92 14.90
C LEU A 22 21.21 -5.46 15.31
N THR A 23 21.05 -5.61 16.62
CA THR A 23 19.75 -5.83 17.28
C THR A 23 18.95 -4.52 17.27
N SER A 24 18.50 -4.08 16.10
CA SER A 24 17.45 -3.08 16.04
C SER A 24 16.14 -3.77 16.47
N LEU A 25 15.56 -3.28 17.56
CA LEU A 25 14.26 -3.71 18.07
C LEU A 25 13.27 -2.56 17.87
N GLY A 26 12.06 -2.87 17.39
CA GLY A 26 10.99 -1.88 17.27
C GLY A 26 9.99 -2.19 16.15
N ARG A 27 8.96 -1.34 16.06
CA ARG A 27 7.86 -1.47 15.08
C ARG A 27 8.32 -1.37 13.62
N GLY A 28 9.39 -0.62 13.34
CA GLY A 28 9.94 -0.52 11.98
C GLY A 28 10.39 -1.90 11.48
N VAL A 29 11.34 -2.52 12.17
CA VAL A 29 11.83 -3.87 11.85
C VAL A 29 10.68 -4.87 11.70
N GLU A 30 9.70 -4.84 12.62
CA GLU A 30 8.51 -5.68 12.50
C GLU A 30 7.75 -5.44 11.19
N GLN A 31 7.47 -4.18 10.85
CA GLN A 31 6.77 -3.78 9.64
C GLN A 31 7.55 -4.15 8.36
N SER A 32 8.88 -4.01 8.37
CA SER A 32 9.77 -4.43 7.28
C SER A 32 9.63 -5.92 7.00
N VAL A 33 9.65 -6.72 8.06
CA VAL A 33 9.52 -8.18 7.99
C VAL A 33 8.16 -8.56 7.43
N TRP A 34 7.08 -7.94 7.91
CA TRP A 34 5.76 -8.19 7.37
C TRP A 34 5.65 -7.83 5.89
N ARG A 35 6.18 -6.67 5.49
CA ARG A 35 6.22 -6.26 4.08
C ARG A 35 6.97 -7.31 3.25
N HIS A 36 8.16 -7.71 3.69
CA HIS A 36 8.98 -8.67 2.98
C HIS A 36 8.30 -10.03 2.84
N ILE A 37 7.63 -10.52 3.89
CA ILE A 37 6.85 -11.77 3.85
C ILE A 37 5.76 -11.68 2.78
N LEU A 38 4.99 -10.59 2.76
CA LEU A 38 3.87 -10.42 1.85
C LEU A 38 4.31 -10.20 0.40
N GLU A 39 5.38 -9.45 0.18
CA GLU A 39 6.01 -9.30 -1.14
C GLU A 39 6.57 -10.64 -1.65
N SER A 40 7.17 -11.42 -0.77
CA SER A 40 7.71 -12.74 -1.12
C SER A 40 6.60 -13.71 -1.52
N ILE A 41 5.50 -13.73 -0.76
CA ILE A 41 4.33 -14.53 -1.08
C ILE A 41 3.72 -14.09 -2.42
N ALA A 42 3.56 -12.79 -2.66
CA ALA A 42 3.02 -12.25 -3.92
C ALA A 42 3.88 -12.62 -5.16
N LYS A 43 5.17 -12.93 -4.97
CA LYS A 43 6.11 -13.38 -6.02
C LYS A 43 6.07 -14.90 -6.26
N GLU A 44 5.32 -15.66 -5.47
CA GLU A 44 5.18 -17.10 -5.68
C GLU A 44 4.28 -17.41 -6.88
N ASN A 45 4.88 -17.52 -8.07
CA ASN A 45 4.22 -17.74 -9.37
C ASN A 45 3.33 -18.99 -9.46
N GLN A 46 3.34 -19.87 -8.45
CA GLN A 46 2.46 -21.03 -8.36
C GLN A 46 1.10 -20.70 -7.69
N PHE A 47 1.02 -19.60 -6.94
CA PHE A 47 -0.16 -19.16 -6.18
C PHE A 47 -0.65 -17.77 -6.60
N TRP A 48 0.22 -16.97 -7.21
CA TRP A 48 -0.02 -15.58 -7.52
C TRP A 48 0.45 -15.22 -8.92
N ARG A 49 -0.29 -14.33 -9.60
CA ARG A 49 0.07 -13.75 -10.90
C ARG A 49 -0.13 -12.23 -10.85
N PRO A 50 0.54 -11.46 -11.73
CA PRO A 50 0.22 -10.04 -11.90
C PRO A 50 -1.27 -9.83 -12.18
N SER A 51 -1.86 -8.82 -11.55
CA SER A 51 -3.23 -8.39 -11.79
C SER A 51 -3.35 -7.73 -13.15
N ALA A 52 -4.41 -8.08 -13.88
CA ALA A 52 -4.70 -7.44 -15.17
C ALA A 52 -5.23 -6.00 -15.00
N VAL A 53 -5.71 -5.65 -13.81
CA VAL A 53 -6.36 -4.37 -13.50
C VAL A 53 -5.45 -3.44 -12.70
N GLU A 54 -4.54 -4.01 -11.91
CA GLU A 54 -3.68 -3.28 -10.97
C GLU A 54 -2.21 -3.64 -11.25
N ALA A 55 -1.51 -2.83 -12.05
CA ALA A 55 -0.22 -3.17 -12.66
C ALA A 55 0.88 -3.65 -11.68
N ASP A 56 0.84 -3.18 -10.43
CA ASP A 56 1.84 -3.50 -9.39
C ASP A 56 1.35 -4.51 -8.34
N HIS A 57 0.18 -5.12 -8.56
CA HIS A 57 -0.44 -5.98 -7.57
C HIS A 57 -0.63 -7.41 -8.07
N ALA A 58 -0.60 -8.36 -7.14
CA ALA A 58 -0.84 -9.77 -7.41
C ALA A 58 -2.31 -10.17 -7.22
N THR A 59 -2.78 -11.10 -8.04
CA THR A 59 -4.05 -11.82 -7.88
C THR A 59 -3.84 -13.33 -7.84
N PHE A 60 -4.84 -14.07 -7.38
CA PHE A 60 -4.74 -15.52 -7.20
C PHE A 60 -4.44 -16.25 -8.52
N ILE A 61 -3.73 -17.37 -8.40
CA ILE A 61 -3.72 -18.48 -9.35
C ILE A 61 -4.52 -19.62 -8.72
N LEU A 62 -5.77 -19.79 -9.14
CA LEU A 62 -6.63 -20.86 -8.63
C LEU A 62 -6.54 -22.10 -9.51
N SER A 63 -6.38 -23.26 -8.87
CA SER A 63 -6.46 -24.57 -9.52
C SER A 63 -7.88 -25.14 -9.36
N PRO A 64 -8.41 -25.85 -10.38
CA PRO A 64 -9.65 -26.62 -10.23
C PRO A 64 -9.49 -27.80 -9.26
N VAL A 65 -8.25 -28.29 -9.08
CA VAL A 65 -7.91 -29.37 -8.16
C VAL A 65 -6.79 -28.90 -7.23
N SER A 66 -7.06 -28.88 -5.93
CA SER A 66 -6.06 -28.51 -4.93
C SER A 66 -5.55 -29.73 -4.20
N THR A 67 -4.22 -29.85 -4.08
CA THR A 67 -3.62 -30.83 -3.18
C THR A 67 -3.74 -30.32 -1.73
N PRO A 68 -3.73 -31.21 -0.72
CA PRO A 68 -3.78 -30.78 0.68
C PRO A 68 -2.68 -29.77 1.05
N ALA A 69 -1.47 -29.92 0.47
CA ALA A 69 -0.36 -28.99 0.69
C ALA A 69 -0.62 -27.61 0.08
N ARG A 70 -1.21 -27.55 -1.12
CA ARG A 70 -1.58 -26.29 -1.78
C ARG A 70 -2.70 -25.56 -1.02
N ALA A 71 -3.73 -26.29 -0.61
CA ALA A 71 -4.81 -25.77 0.22
C ALA A 71 -4.28 -25.19 1.54
N ALA A 72 -3.36 -25.91 2.20
CA ALA A 72 -2.68 -25.44 3.41
C ALA A 72 -1.90 -24.13 3.18
N GLN A 73 -1.25 -23.96 2.02
CA GLN A 73 -0.56 -22.71 1.70
C GLN A 73 -1.52 -21.56 1.45
N PHE A 74 -2.61 -21.78 0.71
CA PHE A 74 -3.63 -20.75 0.55
C PHE A 74 -4.25 -20.33 1.87
N TYR A 75 -4.50 -21.27 2.79
CA TYR A 75 -4.93 -20.96 4.14
C TYR A 75 -3.94 -20.04 4.86
N VAL A 76 -2.63 -20.37 4.83
CA VAL A 76 -1.59 -19.53 5.43
C VAL A 76 -1.54 -18.15 4.79
N HIS A 77 -1.64 -18.06 3.46
CA HIS A 77 -1.67 -16.78 2.76
C HIS A 77 -2.85 -15.92 3.20
N GLY A 78 -4.06 -16.49 3.22
CA GLY A 78 -5.25 -15.81 3.71
C GLY A 78 -5.06 -15.28 5.14
N GLN A 79 -4.49 -16.10 6.01
CA GLN A 79 -4.22 -15.71 7.40
C GLN A 79 -3.19 -14.59 7.53
N LEU A 80 -2.10 -14.62 6.77
CA LEU A 80 -1.08 -13.57 6.79
C LEU A 80 -1.62 -12.23 6.28
N ILE A 81 -2.44 -12.26 5.23
CA ILE A 81 -3.16 -11.07 4.72
C ILE A 81 -4.05 -10.49 5.81
N ALA A 82 -4.85 -11.32 6.48
CA ALA A 82 -5.75 -10.88 7.54
C ALA A 82 -5.01 -10.28 8.73
N ILE A 83 -3.94 -10.94 9.21
CA ILE A 83 -3.09 -10.45 10.30
C ILE A 83 -2.50 -9.09 9.93
N HIS A 84 -1.94 -8.94 8.73
CA HIS A 84 -1.37 -7.67 8.30
C HIS A 84 -2.43 -6.55 8.26
N MET A 85 -3.59 -6.83 7.65
CA MET A 85 -4.68 -5.84 7.59
C MET A 85 -5.17 -5.46 8.98
N TYR A 86 -5.29 -6.42 9.90
CA TYR A 86 -5.72 -6.17 11.27
C TYR A 86 -4.71 -5.31 12.05
N TYR A 87 -3.42 -5.64 11.99
CA TYR A 87 -2.39 -4.95 12.78
C TYR A 87 -2.00 -3.60 12.19
N TYR A 88 -1.87 -3.51 10.87
CA TYR A 88 -1.33 -2.33 10.21
C TYR A 88 -2.41 -1.46 9.56
N GLY A 89 -3.56 -2.01 9.17
CA GLY A 89 -4.59 -1.27 8.44
C GLY A 89 -4.12 -0.82 7.05
N HIS A 90 -3.16 -1.55 6.47
CA HIS A 90 -2.47 -1.16 5.24
C HIS A 90 -2.74 -2.10 4.08
N GLY A 91 -2.80 -1.53 2.87
CA GLY A 91 -2.83 -2.27 1.62
C GLY A 91 -1.57 -3.10 1.42
N LEU A 92 -1.65 -4.06 0.52
CA LEU A 92 -0.67 -5.12 0.32
C LEU A 92 -0.12 -5.07 -1.11
N SER A 93 0.97 -5.78 -1.36
CA SER A 93 1.39 -6.14 -2.74
C SER A 93 0.37 -7.05 -3.45
N ILE A 94 -0.64 -7.52 -2.72
CA ILE A 94 -1.79 -8.27 -3.23
C ILE A 94 -2.89 -7.27 -3.55
N GLY A 95 -3.53 -7.42 -4.71
CA GLY A 95 -4.52 -6.48 -5.24
C GLY A 95 -5.73 -6.30 -4.31
N LEU A 96 -6.39 -5.16 -4.46
CA LEU A 96 -7.57 -4.84 -3.67
C LEU A 96 -8.70 -5.84 -3.91
N TRP A 97 -8.89 -6.26 -5.15
CA TRP A 97 -9.99 -7.13 -5.55
C TRP A 97 -9.94 -8.53 -4.90
N PRO A 98 -8.79 -9.24 -4.89
CA PRO A 98 -8.60 -10.45 -4.09
C PRO A 98 -9.02 -10.28 -2.62
N VAL A 99 -8.62 -9.18 -1.99
CA VAL A 99 -8.92 -8.91 -0.58
C VAL A 99 -10.41 -8.62 -0.36
N LEU A 100 -11.03 -7.83 -1.25
CA LEU A 100 -12.47 -7.60 -1.21
C LEU A 100 -13.25 -8.91 -1.36
N ALA A 101 -12.81 -9.81 -2.25
CA ALA A 101 -13.41 -11.12 -2.44
C ALA A 101 -13.27 -12.00 -1.19
N LEU A 102 -12.12 -12.00 -0.51
CA LEU A 102 -11.93 -12.73 0.75
C LEU A 102 -12.83 -12.20 1.87
N ALA A 103 -12.93 -10.87 2.01
CA ALA A 103 -13.67 -10.23 3.10
C ALA A 103 -15.20 -10.29 2.91
N LEU A 104 -15.68 -9.92 1.72
CA LEU A 104 -17.10 -9.74 1.42
C LEU A 104 -17.71 -10.87 0.58
N GLY A 105 -16.90 -11.80 0.09
CA GLY A 105 -17.37 -12.88 -0.78
C GLY A 105 -17.99 -12.33 -2.07
N ARG A 106 -19.08 -12.96 -2.54
CA ARG A 106 -19.77 -12.56 -3.79
C ARG A 106 -20.23 -11.10 -3.79
N GLN A 107 -20.53 -10.53 -2.62
CA GLN A 107 -21.04 -9.16 -2.51
C GLN A 107 -20.02 -8.11 -2.94
N SER A 108 -18.70 -8.39 -2.89
CA SER A 108 -17.70 -7.45 -3.42
C SER A 108 -17.84 -7.23 -4.93
N MET A 109 -18.46 -8.17 -5.65
CA MET A 109 -18.66 -8.08 -7.09
C MET A 109 -19.95 -7.34 -7.46
N LEU A 110 -20.73 -6.91 -6.47
CA LEU A 110 -21.93 -6.07 -6.64
C LEU A 110 -21.67 -4.60 -6.28
N LEU A 111 -20.41 -4.22 -6.09
CA LEU A 111 -20.05 -2.82 -5.88
C LEU A 111 -20.36 -2.02 -7.15
N GLY A 112 -21.08 -0.91 -6.97
CA GLY A 112 -21.58 -0.10 -8.09
C GLY A 112 -20.48 0.63 -8.85
N VAL A 113 -20.84 1.16 -10.03
CA VAL A 113 -19.91 1.87 -10.92
C VAL A 113 -19.22 3.07 -10.27
N ASP A 114 -19.86 3.74 -9.31
CA ASP A 114 -19.26 4.87 -8.60
C ASP A 114 -18.03 4.44 -7.76
N PHE A 115 -18.13 3.27 -7.11
CA PHE A 115 -17.00 2.69 -6.40
C PHE A 115 -15.89 2.30 -7.38
N LEU A 116 -16.23 1.69 -8.52
CA LEU A 116 -15.26 1.38 -9.56
C LEU A 116 -14.58 2.63 -10.09
N GLN A 117 -15.33 3.72 -10.28
CA GLN A 117 -14.80 4.96 -10.83
C GLN A 117 -13.74 5.59 -9.92
N LEU A 118 -13.87 5.40 -8.60
CA LEU A 118 -12.91 5.84 -7.60
C LEU A 118 -11.63 4.98 -7.59
N ILE A 119 -11.80 3.67 -7.74
CA ILE A 119 -10.77 2.67 -7.41
C ILE A 119 -10.07 2.09 -8.65
N SER A 120 -10.81 1.92 -9.73
CA SER A 120 -10.32 1.36 -10.99
C SER A 120 -11.06 2.01 -12.16
N PRO A 121 -10.73 3.29 -12.50
CA PRO A 121 -11.42 4.06 -13.53
C PRO A 121 -11.54 3.35 -14.88
N ASN A 122 -10.53 2.56 -15.26
CA ASN A 122 -10.53 1.81 -16.51
C ASN A 122 -11.60 0.71 -16.52
N VAL A 123 -11.69 -0.08 -15.44
CA VAL A 123 -12.74 -1.11 -15.29
C VAL A 123 -14.12 -0.46 -15.25
N ALA A 124 -14.24 0.69 -14.56
CA ALA A 124 -15.48 1.45 -14.52
C ALA A 124 -15.92 1.88 -15.92
N ALA A 125 -14.99 2.34 -16.77
CA ALA A 125 -15.26 2.75 -18.13
C ALA A 125 -15.73 1.57 -19.00
N GLU A 126 -15.07 0.41 -18.89
CA GLU A 126 -15.44 -0.81 -19.62
C GLU A 126 -16.84 -1.32 -19.22
N LEU A 127 -17.15 -1.31 -17.93
CA LEU A 127 -18.42 -1.82 -17.40
C LEU A 127 -19.55 -0.79 -17.38
N ARG A 128 -19.27 0.47 -17.75
CA ARG A 128 -20.23 1.59 -17.67
C ARG A 128 -21.55 1.28 -18.39
N SER A 129 -21.45 0.67 -19.58
CA SER A 129 -22.64 0.32 -20.37
C SER A 129 -23.49 -0.77 -19.73
N TRP A 130 -22.87 -1.69 -18.98
CA TRP A 130 -23.58 -2.71 -18.21
C TRP A 130 -24.30 -2.12 -17.00
N PHE A 131 -23.61 -1.29 -16.21
CA PHE A 131 -24.23 -0.66 -15.03
C PHE A 131 -25.31 0.38 -15.37
N ALA A 132 -25.32 0.90 -16.60
CA ALA A 132 -26.39 1.77 -17.08
C ALA A 132 -27.68 0.98 -17.43
N LEU A 133 -27.58 -0.33 -17.62
CA LEU A 133 -28.68 -1.19 -18.02
C LEU A 133 -29.39 -1.75 -16.79
N ARG A 134 -30.68 -1.46 -16.63
CA ARG A 134 -31.48 -1.98 -15.52
C ARG A 134 -31.84 -3.46 -15.73
N PRO A 135 -32.20 -4.21 -14.68
CA PRO A 135 -32.65 -5.60 -14.81
C PRO A 135 -33.82 -5.77 -15.80
N GLU A 136 -34.78 -4.86 -15.74
CA GLU A 136 -35.97 -4.80 -16.59
C GLU A 136 -35.71 -4.32 -18.01
N ASP A 137 -34.57 -3.67 -18.27
CA ASP A 137 -34.21 -3.25 -19.61
C ASP A 137 -33.84 -4.46 -20.48
N PRO A 138 -34.37 -4.55 -21.71
CA PRO A 138 -34.05 -5.64 -22.60
C PRO A 138 -32.56 -5.64 -22.94
N ILE A 139 -31.93 -6.81 -22.95
CA ILE A 139 -30.58 -6.93 -23.50
C ILE A 139 -30.62 -6.53 -24.98
N PRO A 140 -29.76 -5.59 -25.42
CA PRO A 140 -29.71 -5.17 -26.82
C PRO A 140 -29.50 -6.33 -27.78
N THR A 141 -30.16 -6.31 -28.92
CA THR A 141 -30.05 -7.39 -29.93
C THR A 141 -28.91 -7.17 -30.93
N SER A 142 -28.43 -5.93 -31.05
CA SER A 142 -27.31 -5.60 -31.92
C SER A 142 -25.99 -6.09 -31.32
N LEU A 143 -25.25 -6.91 -32.07
CA LEU A 143 -23.92 -7.36 -31.69
C LEU A 143 -22.89 -6.22 -31.58
N ALA A 144 -23.17 -5.08 -32.22
CA ALA A 144 -22.33 -3.87 -32.12
C ALA A 144 -22.62 -3.05 -30.85
N HIS A 145 -23.64 -3.41 -30.06
CA HIS A 145 -23.93 -2.69 -28.82
C HIS A 145 -22.86 -3.02 -27.75
N PRO A 146 -22.32 -2.04 -27.01
CA PRO A 146 -21.24 -2.26 -26.04
C PRO A 146 -21.51 -3.35 -25.01
N VAL A 147 -22.75 -3.46 -24.52
CA VAL A 147 -23.18 -4.54 -23.62
C VAL A 147 -23.01 -5.93 -24.23
N CYS A 148 -23.39 -6.11 -25.50
CA CYS A 148 -23.26 -7.40 -26.20
C CYS A 148 -21.79 -7.77 -26.38
N THR A 149 -20.98 -6.80 -26.84
CA THR A 149 -19.52 -6.95 -26.97
C THR A 149 -18.89 -7.34 -25.64
N LEU A 150 -19.23 -6.64 -24.56
CA LEU A 150 -18.74 -6.93 -23.22
C LEU A 150 -19.09 -8.35 -22.75
N ILE A 151 -20.35 -8.78 -22.90
CA ILE A 151 -20.80 -10.12 -22.52
C ILE A 151 -20.05 -11.19 -23.32
N MET A 152 -19.95 -11.03 -24.63
CA MET A 152 -19.25 -11.98 -25.49
C MET A 152 -17.76 -12.07 -25.16
N GLU A 153 -17.07 -10.93 -25.08
CA GLU A 153 -15.62 -10.90 -24.84
C GLU A 153 -15.24 -11.35 -23.43
N THR A 154 -16.07 -11.05 -22.43
CA THR A 154 -15.76 -11.33 -21.04
C THR A 154 -16.22 -12.73 -20.63
N LEU A 155 -17.48 -13.06 -20.91
CA LEU A 155 -18.12 -14.29 -20.44
C LEU A 155 -18.10 -15.42 -21.48
N ASP A 156 -17.79 -15.13 -22.73
CA ASP A 156 -17.91 -16.08 -23.85
C ASP A 156 -19.34 -16.65 -23.98
N ILE A 157 -20.35 -15.79 -23.75
CA ILE A 157 -21.77 -16.13 -23.83
C ILE A 157 -22.41 -15.37 -24.99
N GLN A 158 -23.21 -16.07 -25.79
CA GLN A 158 -24.07 -15.44 -26.81
C GLN A 158 -25.20 -14.66 -26.12
N PRO A 159 -25.34 -13.32 -26.33
CA PRO A 159 -26.35 -12.51 -25.63
C PRO A 159 -27.79 -12.99 -25.84
N SER A 160 -28.09 -13.62 -26.97
CA SER A 160 -29.40 -14.20 -27.28
C SER A 160 -29.81 -15.37 -26.38
N LEU A 161 -28.87 -16.00 -25.67
CA LEU A 161 -29.12 -17.05 -24.70
C LEU A 161 -29.52 -16.49 -23.33
N ILE A 162 -29.32 -15.20 -23.09
CA ILE A 162 -29.73 -14.53 -21.86
C ILE A 162 -31.18 -14.08 -22.03
N PRO A 163 -32.06 -14.30 -21.03
CA PRO A 163 -33.41 -13.78 -21.07
C PRO A 163 -33.43 -12.28 -21.38
N SER A 164 -34.28 -11.86 -22.33
CA SER A 164 -34.35 -10.45 -22.73
C SER A 164 -34.67 -9.56 -21.52
N VAL A 165 -35.67 -9.94 -20.73
CA VAL A 165 -35.99 -9.32 -19.44
C VAL A 165 -35.44 -10.21 -18.34
N ARG A 166 -34.69 -9.62 -17.40
CA ARG A 166 -34.04 -10.34 -16.30
C ARG A 166 -34.72 -10.02 -14.98
N THR A 167 -34.74 -10.99 -14.06
CA THR A 167 -34.98 -10.68 -12.65
C THR A 167 -33.76 -9.98 -12.04
N LEU A 168 -33.94 -9.34 -10.89
CA LEU A 168 -32.83 -8.73 -10.15
C LEU A 168 -31.72 -9.76 -9.87
N ASP A 169 -32.07 -10.95 -9.38
CA ASP A 169 -31.10 -12.02 -9.11
C ASP A 169 -30.34 -12.47 -10.37
N GLN A 170 -31.00 -12.51 -11.53
CA GLN A 170 -30.33 -12.85 -12.80
C GLN A 170 -29.34 -11.74 -13.22
N HIS A 171 -29.74 -10.48 -13.06
CA HIS A 171 -28.87 -9.35 -13.35
C HIS A 171 -27.67 -9.30 -12.40
N ASP A 172 -27.89 -9.52 -11.11
CA ASP A 172 -26.83 -9.57 -10.10
C ASP A 172 -25.86 -10.72 -10.34
N ASN A 173 -26.36 -11.91 -10.69
CA ASN A 173 -25.49 -13.05 -11.04
C ASN A 173 -24.63 -12.76 -12.27
N LEU A 174 -25.18 -12.12 -13.30
CA LEU A 174 -24.41 -11.69 -14.48
C LEU A 174 -23.38 -10.60 -14.13
N THR A 175 -23.75 -9.67 -13.26
CA THR A 175 -22.84 -8.64 -12.73
C THR A 175 -21.67 -9.29 -12.00
N ILE A 176 -21.94 -10.26 -11.12
CA ILE A 176 -20.91 -11.00 -10.39
C ILE A 176 -19.98 -11.73 -11.36
N LYS A 177 -20.52 -12.35 -12.42
CA LYS A 177 -19.72 -13.03 -13.47
C LYS A 177 -18.80 -12.05 -14.20
N LEU A 178 -19.35 -10.94 -14.69
CA LEU A 178 -18.60 -9.91 -15.40
C LEU A 178 -17.49 -9.33 -14.53
N MET A 179 -17.85 -8.95 -13.30
CA MET A 179 -16.91 -8.39 -12.33
C MET A 179 -15.81 -9.39 -11.98
N SER A 180 -16.16 -10.62 -11.57
CA SER A 180 -15.17 -11.65 -11.21
C SER A 180 -14.18 -11.91 -12.35
N ARG A 181 -14.67 -11.96 -13.58
CA ARG A 181 -13.84 -12.21 -14.76
C ARG A 181 -12.96 -11.01 -15.10
N LYS A 182 -13.47 -9.79 -14.97
CA LYS A 182 -12.71 -8.56 -15.23
C LYS A 182 -11.62 -8.30 -14.18
N VAL A 183 -11.97 -8.38 -12.90
CA VAL A 183 -11.08 -7.93 -11.82
C VAL A 183 -10.25 -9.04 -11.19
N LEU A 184 -10.69 -10.30 -11.27
CA LEU A 184 -9.94 -11.45 -10.76
C LEU A 184 -9.45 -12.38 -11.87
N GLY A 185 -10.00 -12.27 -13.09
CA GLY A 185 -9.67 -13.16 -14.21
C GLY A 185 -10.28 -14.56 -14.10
N TYR A 186 -11.29 -14.76 -13.25
CA TYR A 186 -11.94 -16.06 -13.00
C TYR A 186 -13.43 -16.01 -13.28
N ASP A 187 -13.99 -17.14 -13.70
CA ASP A 187 -15.44 -17.33 -13.73
C ASP A 187 -15.95 -17.41 -12.28
N SER A 188 -17.01 -16.67 -11.96
CA SER A 188 -17.62 -16.69 -10.64
C SER A 188 -18.03 -18.10 -10.20
N ASP A 189 -18.52 -18.93 -11.12
CA ASP A 189 -19.02 -20.26 -10.78
C ASP A 189 -17.89 -21.17 -10.28
N THR A 190 -16.66 -20.92 -10.73
CA THR A 190 -15.46 -21.68 -10.33
C THR A 190 -14.71 -21.06 -9.16
N LEU A 191 -14.73 -19.72 -9.05
CA LEU A 191 -13.97 -18.97 -8.05
C LEU A 191 -14.41 -19.34 -6.63
N TRP A 192 -15.70 -19.21 -6.33
CA TRP A 192 -16.21 -19.32 -4.95
C TRP A 192 -16.21 -20.75 -4.42
N THR A 193 -16.18 -21.74 -5.32
CA THR A 193 -16.12 -23.17 -4.99
C THR A 193 -14.73 -23.76 -5.15
N SER A 194 -13.75 -22.98 -5.63
CA SER A 194 -12.37 -23.45 -5.78
C SER A 194 -11.82 -23.84 -4.41
N PRO A 195 -11.24 -25.05 -4.25
CA PRO A 195 -10.65 -25.46 -2.97
C PRO A 195 -9.53 -24.52 -2.52
N ASP A 196 -8.81 -23.89 -3.46
CA ASP A 196 -7.78 -22.89 -3.18
C ASP A 196 -8.39 -21.62 -2.55
N PHE A 197 -9.44 -21.07 -3.19
CA PHE A 197 -10.11 -19.86 -2.70
C PHE A 197 -10.82 -20.10 -1.37
N VAL A 198 -11.51 -21.24 -1.22
CA VAL A 198 -12.15 -21.63 0.03
C VAL A 198 -11.12 -21.74 1.16
N SER A 199 -9.95 -22.32 0.88
CA SER A 199 -8.88 -22.43 1.86
C SER A 199 -8.30 -21.06 2.25
N ALA A 200 -8.07 -20.18 1.27
CA ALA A 200 -7.65 -18.80 1.52
C ALA A 200 -8.69 -18.00 2.30
N SER A 201 -9.97 -18.11 1.95
CA SER A 201 -11.08 -17.43 2.65
C SER A 201 -11.19 -17.90 4.09
N SER A 202 -11.03 -19.21 4.33
CA SER A 202 -11.01 -19.79 5.68
C SER A 202 -9.84 -19.27 6.51
N GLY A 203 -8.64 -19.19 5.93
CA GLY A 203 -7.48 -18.61 6.61
C GLY A 203 -7.62 -17.11 6.89
N PHE A 204 -8.24 -16.39 5.96
CA PHE A 204 -8.50 -14.95 6.10
C PHE A 204 -9.56 -14.64 7.18
N ASP A 205 -10.59 -15.48 7.31
CA ASP A 205 -11.65 -15.35 8.31
C ASP A 205 -11.19 -15.83 9.72
N MET A 206 -10.07 -15.28 10.19
CA MET A 206 -9.46 -15.67 11.46
C MET A 206 -10.37 -15.39 12.65
N GLN A 207 -10.45 -16.33 13.58
CA GLN A 207 -11.24 -16.15 14.81
C GLN A 207 -10.52 -15.17 15.76
N LEU A 208 -11.21 -14.09 16.11
CA LEU A 208 -10.72 -13.08 17.06
C LEU A 208 -11.22 -13.35 18.48
N SER A 209 -12.39 -13.96 18.60
CA SER A 209 -12.97 -14.44 19.87
C SER A 209 -13.89 -15.65 19.61
N GLN A 210 -14.57 -16.17 20.63
CA GLN A 210 -15.46 -17.33 20.49
C GLN A 210 -16.61 -17.08 19.50
N ASP A 211 -17.14 -15.86 19.46
CA ASP A 211 -18.32 -15.51 18.66
C ASP A 211 -18.02 -14.52 17.52
N TYR A 212 -16.75 -14.18 17.31
CA TYR A 212 -16.36 -13.10 16.42
C TYR A 212 -15.15 -13.45 15.58
N SER A 213 -15.35 -13.42 14.26
CA SER A 213 -14.31 -13.62 13.26
C SER A 213 -13.91 -12.30 12.60
N PHE A 214 -12.78 -12.29 11.91
CA PHE A 214 -12.30 -11.10 11.22
C PHE A 214 -13.27 -10.64 10.12
N CYS A 215 -13.82 -11.56 9.31
CA CYS A 215 -14.80 -11.18 8.30
C CYS A 215 -16.13 -10.72 8.89
N HIS A 216 -16.48 -11.15 10.11
CA HIS A 216 -17.68 -10.66 10.80
C HIS A 216 -17.67 -9.13 10.93
N ALA A 217 -16.50 -8.52 11.17
CA ALA A 217 -16.34 -7.06 11.23
C ALA A 217 -16.74 -6.35 9.94
N PHE A 218 -16.45 -6.96 8.79
CA PHE A 218 -16.78 -6.39 7.47
C PHE A 218 -18.21 -6.72 7.04
N ARG A 219 -18.69 -7.93 7.33
CA ARG A 219 -19.99 -8.44 6.88
C ARG A 219 -21.18 -7.89 7.67
N THR A 220 -20.96 -7.44 8.90
CA THR A 220 -21.99 -6.74 9.69
C THR A 220 -22.17 -5.28 9.27
N ALA A 221 -21.13 -4.68 8.66
CA ALA A 221 -21.24 -3.37 8.05
C ALA A 221 -21.94 -3.45 6.68
N HIS A 222 -22.50 -2.33 6.24
CA HIS A 222 -22.99 -2.23 4.86
C HIS A 222 -21.83 -2.53 3.89
N PRO A 223 -22.00 -3.38 2.85
CA PRO A 223 -20.90 -3.84 2.00
C PRO A 223 -20.08 -2.70 1.39
N LEU A 224 -20.74 -1.62 0.96
CA LEU A 224 -20.05 -0.42 0.45
C LEU A 224 -19.13 0.24 1.51
N LYS A 225 -19.56 0.32 2.78
CA LYS A 225 -18.73 0.90 3.85
C LYS A 225 -17.50 0.05 4.12
N ALA A 226 -17.68 -1.27 4.17
CA ALA A 226 -16.57 -2.20 4.33
C ALA A 226 -15.61 -2.13 3.13
N ALA A 227 -16.14 -2.08 1.91
CA ALA A 227 -15.34 -1.92 0.70
C ALA A 227 -14.56 -0.60 0.68
N CYS A 228 -15.19 0.53 1.08
CA CYS A 228 -14.50 1.81 1.21
C CYS A 228 -13.41 1.78 2.29
N LEU A 229 -13.66 1.11 3.42
CA LEU A 229 -12.64 0.94 4.46
C LEU A 229 -11.43 0.18 3.93
N ILE A 230 -11.65 -0.96 3.26
CA ILE A 230 -10.58 -1.77 2.66
C ILE A 230 -9.87 -0.95 1.56
N ALA A 231 -10.62 -0.31 0.67
CA ALA A 231 -10.07 0.55 -0.37
C ALA A 231 -9.21 1.69 0.20
N GLY A 232 -9.59 2.28 1.33
CA GLY A 232 -8.81 3.28 2.05
C GLY A 232 -7.49 2.72 2.60
N MET A 233 -7.37 1.41 2.83
CA MET A 233 -6.09 0.80 3.19
C MET A 233 -5.08 0.87 2.03
N TYR A 234 -5.57 0.77 0.79
CA TYR A 234 -4.80 0.81 -0.47
C TYR A 234 -4.58 2.22 -1.01
N HIS A 235 -5.59 3.11 -0.92
CA HIS A 235 -5.53 4.47 -1.45
C HIS A 235 -4.99 5.47 -0.44
N ARG A 236 -3.76 5.23 0.03
CA ARG A 236 -3.01 6.16 0.88
C ARG A 236 -1.66 6.55 0.28
N GLN A 237 -1.49 6.36 -1.02
CA GLN A 237 -0.31 6.85 -1.72
C GLN A 237 -0.32 8.39 -1.73
N VAL A 238 0.86 9.00 -1.70
CA VAL A 238 1.02 10.45 -1.87
C VAL A 238 0.55 10.83 -3.26
N GLN A 239 -0.49 11.66 -3.35
CA GLN A 239 -1.03 12.16 -4.63
C GLN A 239 -0.54 13.59 -4.90
N ASN A 240 -0.48 14.40 -3.84
CA ASN A 240 -0.09 15.80 -3.90
C ASN A 240 0.77 16.14 -2.69
N LEU A 241 2.08 16.11 -2.88
CA LEU A 241 3.04 16.29 -1.80
C LEU A 241 2.84 17.57 -0.96
N PRO A 242 2.63 18.77 -1.55
CA PRO A 242 2.28 19.98 -0.80
C PRO A 242 1.10 19.86 0.15
N VAL A 243 0.13 18.99 -0.17
CA VAL A 243 -1.09 18.79 0.63
C VAL A 243 -0.91 17.63 1.59
N ASP A 244 -0.33 16.54 1.10
CA ASP A 244 -0.34 15.25 1.79
C ASP A 244 0.79 15.11 2.80
N VAL A 245 1.96 15.70 2.57
CA VAL A 245 3.16 15.43 3.40
C VAL A 245 3.74 16.69 4.02
N LEU A 246 3.89 17.78 3.27
CA LEU A 246 4.53 19.01 3.77
C LEU A 246 3.84 19.59 5.03
N PRO A 247 2.50 19.55 5.17
CA PRO A 247 1.81 20.03 6.37
C PRO A 247 2.03 19.16 7.59
N HIS A 248 2.60 17.96 7.44
CA HIS A 248 2.89 17.00 8.51
C HIS A 248 4.36 17.01 8.97
N LEU A 249 5.21 17.85 8.36
CA LEU A 249 6.58 18.04 8.84
C LEU A 249 6.59 18.96 10.06
N ARG A 250 7.27 18.55 11.13
CA ARG A 250 7.44 19.32 12.36
C ARG A 250 8.91 19.50 12.64
N PHE A 251 9.34 20.72 12.96
CA PHE A 251 10.74 21.03 13.20
C PHE A 251 10.88 21.60 14.61
N THR A 252 11.80 21.04 15.38
CA THR A 252 12.09 21.46 16.75
C THR A 252 13.58 21.62 16.92
N ALA A 253 14.01 22.78 17.44
CA ALA A 253 15.38 23.01 17.86
C ALA A 253 15.61 22.35 19.23
N LEU A 254 16.52 21.37 19.30
CA LEU A 254 16.94 20.75 20.54
C LEU A 254 18.11 21.55 21.13
N GLY A 255 17.78 22.49 22.00
CA GLY A 255 18.74 23.21 22.83
C GLY A 255 18.17 23.42 24.22
N TYR A 256 19.03 23.79 25.18
CA TYR A 256 18.62 24.23 26.51
C TYR A 256 17.56 25.36 26.42
N PRO A 257 16.78 25.67 27.46
CA PRO A 257 15.75 26.73 27.43
C PRO A 257 16.24 28.12 26.97
N ASN A 258 17.55 28.32 26.84
CA ASN A 258 18.21 29.49 26.22
C ASN A 258 18.87 29.16 24.86
N ALA A 259 18.33 28.21 24.10
CA ALA A 259 18.86 27.79 22.81
C ALA A 259 19.14 29.06 21.99
N PRO A 260 20.37 29.26 21.47
CA PRO A 260 20.72 30.50 20.81
C PRO A 260 19.74 30.77 19.66
N LEU A 261 19.36 32.02 19.45
CA LEU A 261 18.62 32.50 18.25
C LEU A 261 19.18 31.87 16.95
N VAL A 262 20.48 31.59 16.94
CA VAL A 262 21.20 30.88 15.89
C VAL A 262 20.61 29.50 15.60
N LEU A 263 20.36 28.64 16.60
CA LEU A 263 19.83 27.28 16.36
C LEU A 263 18.41 27.34 15.80
N THR A 264 17.56 28.23 16.33
CA THR A 264 16.21 28.47 15.78
C THR A 264 16.28 28.91 14.31
N ASN A 265 17.17 29.85 13.98
CA ASN A 265 17.36 30.30 12.60
C ASN A 265 17.87 29.17 11.69
N LEU A 266 18.77 28.32 12.19
CA LEU A 266 19.25 27.15 11.46
C LEU A 266 18.13 26.13 11.23
N THR A 267 17.26 25.89 12.22
CA THR A 267 16.08 25.03 12.08
C THR A 267 15.12 25.57 11.02
N LEU A 268 14.83 26.87 11.03
CA LEU A 268 13.97 27.51 10.03
C LEU A 268 14.58 27.44 8.62
N LEU A 269 15.89 27.64 8.52
CA LEU A 269 16.61 27.55 7.26
C LEU A 269 16.59 26.11 6.72
N PHE A 270 16.82 25.12 7.59
CA PHE A 270 16.71 23.70 7.24
C PHE A 270 15.30 23.35 6.76
N GLU A 271 14.27 23.75 7.50
CA GLU A 271 12.86 23.54 7.14
C GLU A 271 12.55 24.10 5.75
N MET A 272 12.92 25.36 5.52
CA MET A 272 12.68 26.02 4.24
C MET A 272 13.36 25.29 3.07
N ARG A 273 14.62 24.87 3.27
CA ARG A 273 15.40 24.14 2.26
C ARG A 273 14.83 22.77 1.98
N LEU A 274 14.52 22.00 3.03
CA LEU A 274 13.94 20.67 2.88
C LEU A 274 12.56 20.73 2.22
N LYS A 275 11.70 21.68 2.59
CA LYS A 275 10.38 21.85 1.95
C LYS A 275 10.51 22.23 0.47
N ARG A 276 11.46 23.10 0.12
CA ARG A 276 11.76 23.43 -1.29
C ARG A 276 12.19 22.20 -2.07
N TYR A 277 13.16 21.45 -1.53
CA TYR A 277 13.66 20.20 -2.10
C TYR A 277 12.52 19.21 -2.34
N LEU A 278 11.72 18.91 -1.30
CA LEU A 278 10.61 17.98 -1.38
C LEU A 278 9.59 18.40 -2.44
N ALA A 279 9.27 19.70 -2.52
CA ALA A 279 8.38 20.25 -3.55
C ALA A 279 8.89 20.11 -5.01
N GLY A 280 10.04 19.47 -5.22
CA GLY A 280 10.58 19.15 -6.55
C GLY A 280 11.23 20.34 -7.24
N ARG A 281 11.56 21.41 -6.50
CA ARG A 281 12.29 22.55 -7.07
C ARG A 281 13.80 22.29 -6.95
N GLY A 282 14.49 22.28 -8.09
CA GLY A 282 15.93 21.98 -8.15
C GLY A 282 16.25 20.51 -8.38
N HIS A 283 15.46 19.82 -9.24
CA HIS A 283 15.75 18.44 -9.66
C HIS A 283 15.47 18.19 -11.14
N PRO A 284 16.12 17.17 -11.72
CA PRO A 284 15.73 16.64 -13.02
C PRO A 284 14.26 16.17 -13.02
N GLN A 285 13.49 16.57 -14.03
CA GLN A 285 12.04 16.31 -14.12
C GLN A 285 11.63 14.83 -14.07
N TRP A 286 12.58 13.90 -14.24
CA TRP A 286 12.35 12.46 -14.25
C TRP A 286 12.25 11.84 -12.85
N PHE A 287 12.59 12.57 -11.77
CA PHE A 287 12.43 12.10 -10.40
C PHE A 287 11.36 12.93 -9.67
N ARG A 288 10.16 12.37 -9.48
CA ARG A 288 9.01 13.12 -8.93
C ARG A 288 8.58 12.70 -7.52
N ASP A 289 9.14 11.62 -6.98
CA ASP A 289 8.61 10.96 -5.79
C ASP A 289 9.45 11.21 -4.52
N HIS A 290 9.92 12.46 -4.33
CA HIS A 290 10.74 12.83 -3.17
C HIS A 290 10.03 12.63 -1.82
N GLY A 291 8.71 12.85 -1.77
CA GLY A 291 7.93 12.56 -0.56
C GLY A 291 7.82 11.09 -0.26
N LEU A 292 7.76 10.25 -1.29
CA LEU A 292 7.76 8.81 -1.12
C LEU A 292 9.07 8.35 -0.48
N LEU A 293 10.22 8.87 -0.95
CA LEU A 293 11.50 8.60 -0.29
C LEU A 293 11.51 9.03 1.18
N LEU A 294 10.95 10.20 1.49
CA LEU A 294 10.89 10.66 2.88
C LEU A 294 9.98 9.76 3.74
N LEU A 295 8.84 9.31 3.23
CA LEU A 295 7.95 8.40 3.95
C LEU A 295 8.59 7.03 4.14
N LEU A 296 9.26 6.49 3.12
CA LEU A 296 9.99 5.23 3.20
C LEU A 296 11.13 5.31 4.24
N THR A 297 11.89 6.40 4.25
CA THR A 297 13.01 6.55 5.19
C THR A 297 12.57 6.87 6.62
N ALA A 298 11.55 7.72 6.79
CA ALA A 298 11.13 8.19 8.11
C ALA A 298 10.06 7.32 8.77
N LEU A 299 9.23 6.63 8.00
CA LEU A 299 8.08 5.86 8.48
C LEU A 299 8.08 4.42 7.98
N GLU A 300 9.04 4.05 7.14
CA GLU A 300 9.10 2.74 6.52
C GLU A 300 7.79 2.37 5.82
N SER A 301 7.20 3.32 5.10
CA SER A 301 5.97 3.09 4.37
C SER A 301 5.89 3.96 3.13
N SER A 302 5.36 3.40 2.05
CA SER A 302 4.95 4.16 0.86
C SER A 302 3.57 4.80 1.00
N LEU A 303 2.88 4.54 2.12
CA LEU A 303 1.52 4.96 2.39
C LEU A 303 1.50 6.02 3.49
N LEU A 304 0.60 6.99 3.35
CA LEU A 304 0.28 7.98 4.35
C LEU A 304 -0.29 7.29 5.61
N PRO A 305 0.16 7.70 6.82
CA PRO A 305 -0.41 7.19 8.07
C PRO A 305 -1.92 7.47 8.19
N ILE A 306 -2.63 6.58 8.88
CA ILE A 306 -4.09 6.67 9.06
C ILE A 306 -4.50 7.79 10.03
N LYS A 307 -3.67 8.08 11.03
CA LYS A 307 -4.02 9.03 12.09
C LYS A 307 -3.88 10.46 11.60
N ASP A 308 -4.94 11.27 11.68
CA ASP A 308 -4.92 12.68 11.21
C ASP A 308 -3.81 13.54 11.82
N ASP A 309 -3.35 13.22 13.03
CA ASP A 309 -2.31 13.95 13.78
C ASP A 309 -0.88 13.43 13.52
N TRP A 310 -0.69 12.57 12.51
CA TRP A 310 0.62 12.05 12.17
C TRP A 310 1.60 13.17 11.79
N ALA A 311 2.87 12.96 12.10
CA ALA A 311 3.92 13.92 11.77
C ALA A 311 5.28 13.25 11.65
N ILE A 312 6.12 13.77 10.76
CA ILE A 312 7.57 13.50 10.72
C ILE A 312 8.25 14.62 11.49
N ARG A 313 8.96 14.25 12.56
CA ARG A 313 9.52 15.22 13.52
C ARG A 313 11.03 15.34 13.32
N PHE A 314 11.46 16.49 12.84
CA PHE A 314 12.86 16.84 12.71
C PHE A 314 13.37 17.53 13.98
N THR A 315 14.29 16.89 14.66
CA THR A 315 14.95 17.39 15.87
C THR A 315 16.32 17.94 15.49
N VAL A 316 16.45 19.26 15.42
CA VAL A 316 17.66 19.94 14.97
C VAL A 316 18.55 20.27 16.15
N SER A 317 19.79 19.77 16.14
CA SER A 317 20.81 20.00 17.16
C SER A 317 22.08 20.56 16.52
N SER A 318 22.86 21.33 17.29
CA SER A 318 24.15 21.86 16.84
C SER A 318 25.30 21.00 17.36
N SER A 319 26.25 20.66 16.49
CA SER A 319 27.54 20.06 16.88
C SER A 319 28.70 21.07 16.88
N LEU A 320 28.39 22.38 16.87
CA LEU A 320 29.38 23.44 16.72
C LEU A 320 30.25 23.67 17.98
N ASP A 321 29.84 23.13 19.14
CA ASP A 321 30.47 23.39 20.45
C ASP A 321 31.68 22.49 20.79
N GLY A 322 32.22 21.77 19.80
CA GLY A 322 33.66 21.49 19.75
C GLY A 322 34.27 20.48 20.74
N VAL A 323 33.80 19.22 20.78
CA VAL A 323 34.61 18.12 21.37
C VAL A 323 34.68 16.84 20.53
N GLN A 324 33.83 16.60 19.53
CA GLN A 324 34.07 15.49 18.60
C GLN A 324 33.70 15.89 17.16
N SER A 325 34.71 15.87 16.28
CA SER A 325 34.57 15.83 14.83
C SER A 325 33.98 14.49 14.40
N SER A 326 32.81 14.15 14.93
CA SER A 326 32.17 12.90 14.63
C SER A 326 31.77 12.93 13.15
N GLU A 327 32.31 11.98 12.40
CA GLU A 327 31.88 11.57 11.06
C GLU A 327 30.42 11.07 11.03
N ALA A 328 29.68 11.20 12.14
CA ALA A 328 28.29 10.78 12.23
C ALA A 328 27.45 11.43 11.12
N PRO A 329 26.53 10.64 10.53
CA PRO A 329 25.69 11.12 9.46
C PRO A 329 24.87 12.31 9.97
N PRO A 330 24.71 13.35 9.13
CA PRO A 330 23.99 14.55 9.51
C PRO A 330 22.48 14.30 9.74
N LEU A 331 21.94 13.18 9.26
CA LEU A 331 20.58 12.71 9.55
C LEU A 331 20.59 11.34 10.25
N GLY A 332 19.84 11.21 11.33
CA GLY A 332 19.52 9.93 11.98
C GLY A 332 18.02 9.67 11.95
N PHE A 333 17.58 8.56 11.38
CA PHE A 333 16.15 8.23 11.23
C PHE A 333 15.67 7.29 12.33
N HIS A 334 14.53 7.63 12.94
CA HIS A 334 13.89 6.88 14.01
C HIS A 334 12.50 6.43 13.56
N MET A 335 12.46 5.40 12.72
CA MET A 335 11.23 4.96 12.03
C MET A 335 10.07 4.64 12.99
N CYS A 336 10.37 4.10 14.17
CA CYS A 336 9.36 3.75 15.17
C CYS A 336 8.60 4.97 15.73
N SER A 337 9.19 6.16 15.67
CA SER A 337 8.60 7.41 16.19
C SER A 337 8.29 8.44 15.11
N GLY A 338 8.67 8.16 13.85
CA GLY A 338 8.70 9.15 12.77
C GLY A 338 9.66 10.31 13.05
N GLY A 339 10.68 10.07 13.88
CA GLY A 339 11.66 11.07 14.28
C GLY A 339 12.85 11.12 13.31
N VAL A 340 13.40 12.30 13.10
CA VAL A 340 14.63 12.52 12.33
C VAL A 340 15.53 13.47 13.10
N ASP A 341 16.68 12.99 13.56
CA ASP A 341 17.68 13.83 14.18
C ASP A 341 18.51 14.53 13.10
N VAL A 342 18.59 15.85 13.17
CA VAL A 342 19.40 16.67 12.25
C VAL A 342 20.57 17.25 13.05
N ARG A 343 21.79 16.83 12.71
CA ARG A 343 23.01 17.34 13.35
C ARG A 343 23.65 18.38 12.44
N VAL A 344 23.48 19.66 12.80
CA VAL A 344 24.04 20.77 12.02
C VAL A 344 25.53 20.93 12.30
N ASN A 345 26.34 20.46 11.34
CA ASN A 345 27.78 20.69 11.27
C ASN A 345 28.10 21.85 10.31
N ARG A 346 29.39 22.23 10.21
CA ARG A 346 29.83 23.34 9.34
C ARG A 346 29.48 23.11 7.86
N LYS A 347 29.53 21.85 7.38
CA LYS A 347 29.21 21.51 5.99
C LYS A 347 27.72 21.73 5.71
N LEU A 348 26.83 21.16 6.51
CA LEU A 348 25.38 21.34 6.35
C LEU A 348 25.00 22.81 6.49
N MET A 349 25.62 23.55 7.41
CA MET A 349 25.42 24.99 7.54
C MET A 349 25.78 25.75 6.26
N ALA A 350 26.92 25.45 5.64
CA ALA A 350 27.33 26.06 4.37
C ALA A 350 26.33 25.76 3.24
N LEU A 351 25.88 24.51 3.11
CA LEU A 351 24.87 24.09 2.14
C LEU A 351 23.55 24.86 2.32
N MET A 352 23.09 25.00 3.57
CA MET A 352 21.85 25.70 3.87
C MET A 352 21.90 27.21 3.54
N MET A 353 23.08 27.83 3.61
CA MET A 353 23.29 29.26 3.36
C MET A 353 23.47 29.60 1.87
N GLU A 354 23.61 28.61 0.98
CA GLU A 354 23.81 28.81 -0.45
C GLU A 354 22.62 29.53 -1.11
N SER A 355 22.78 30.76 -1.59
CA SER A 355 21.67 31.50 -2.20
C SER A 355 21.22 30.84 -3.51
N PRO A 356 19.98 30.34 -3.63
CA PRO A 356 19.53 29.73 -4.87
C PRO A 356 19.32 30.80 -5.93
N TYR A 357 20.05 30.72 -7.04
CA TYR A 357 19.76 31.56 -8.19
C TYR A 357 18.61 30.95 -8.99
N ARG A 358 17.46 31.65 -9.02
CA ARG A 358 16.35 31.48 -9.99
C ARG A 358 16.02 30.04 -10.40
N GLU A 359 15.78 29.16 -9.41
CA GLU A 359 15.28 27.78 -9.57
C GLU A 359 16.32 26.67 -9.85
N GLU A 360 17.62 26.99 -9.85
CA GLU A 360 18.66 25.97 -9.99
C GLU A 360 18.76 25.03 -8.77
N ASP A 361 19.16 23.79 -9.06
CA ASP A 361 19.57 22.76 -8.09
C ASP A 361 20.72 23.33 -7.23
N THR A 362 20.58 23.24 -5.92
CA THR A 362 21.62 23.65 -4.97
C THR A 362 22.40 22.44 -4.46
N ASP A 363 23.59 22.66 -3.91
CA ASP A 363 24.35 21.57 -3.28
C ASP A 363 23.58 20.97 -2.09
N PHE A 364 22.70 21.76 -1.46
CA PHE A 364 21.75 21.25 -0.46
C PHE A 364 20.79 20.21 -1.06
N ASP A 365 20.27 20.44 -2.27
CA ASP A 365 19.28 19.54 -2.89
C ASP A 365 19.93 18.20 -3.25
N VAL A 366 21.16 18.23 -3.78
CA VAL A 366 21.98 17.03 -4.01
C VAL A 366 22.27 16.30 -2.71
N TRP A 367 22.65 17.05 -1.67
CA TRP A 367 22.90 16.48 -0.35
C TRP A 367 21.65 15.80 0.23
N ALA A 368 20.49 16.47 0.20
CA ALA A 368 19.23 15.95 0.72
C ALA A 368 18.79 14.68 -0.03
N HIS A 369 18.90 14.69 -1.37
CA HIS A 369 18.65 13.50 -2.19
C HIS A 369 19.56 12.35 -1.79
N THR A 370 20.86 12.60 -1.64
CA THR A 370 21.83 11.59 -1.22
C THR A 370 21.47 11.03 0.15
N GLN A 371 21.06 11.86 1.11
CA GLN A 371 20.68 11.38 2.44
C GLN A 371 19.41 10.51 2.42
N LEU A 372 18.38 10.92 1.67
CA LEU A 372 17.12 10.16 1.60
C LEU A 372 17.27 8.88 0.77
N TYR A 373 18.00 8.93 -0.34
CA TYR A 373 18.21 7.77 -1.20
C TYR A 373 19.11 6.72 -0.52
N ASN A 374 20.21 7.15 0.10
CA ASN A 374 21.14 6.22 0.74
C ASN A 374 20.66 5.71 2.11
N ALA A 375 19.68 6.36 2.72
CA ALA A 375 19.04 5.85 3.93
C ALA A 375 18.27 4.53 3.67
N ASP A 376 17.88 4.26 2.42
CA ASP A 376 17.19 3.03 2.00
C ASP A 376 18.17 1.87 1.75
N SER A 377 19.38 2.15 1.23
CA SER A 377 20.40 1.14 0.91
C SER A 377 21.32 0.79 2.10
N THR A 378 21.34 1.65 3.09
CA THR A 378 22.16 1.55 4.29
C THR A 378 21.35 2.19 5.39
N TYR A 379 20.69 1.40 6.24
CA TYR A 379 20.32 1.89 7.56
C TYR A 379 21.56 2.59 8.10
N ASN A 380 21.51 3.90 8.30
CA ASN A 380 22.64 4.68 8.80
C ASN A 380 22.95 4.14 10.19
N MET A 381 23.81 3.12 10.25
CA MET A 381 24.21 2.38 11.44
C MET A 381 25.04 3.36 12.26
N ILE A 382 24.40 4.02 13.23
CA ILE A 382 25.09 4.74 14.31
C ILE A 382 25.57 3.70 15.32
#